data_AF-A0A3M1SJS9-F1
#
_entry.id   AF-A0A3M1SJS9-F1
#
_cell.length_a   1.000
_cell.length_b   1.000
_cell.length_c   1.000
_cell.angle_alpha   90.00
_cell.angle_beta   90.00
_cell.angle_gamma   90.00
#
_symmetry.space_group_name_H-M   'P 1'
#
loop_
_entity.id
_entity.type
_entity.pdbx_description
1 polymer ?
#
loop_
_entity_poly.entity_id
_entity_poly.type
_entity_poly.pdbx_seq_one_letter_code
_entity_poly.pdbx_strand_id
1 'polypeptide(L)'
;MKADRLGNVLLSKAGRMILLLVISVACASIASAATYTVTKTADTNGVCNPGVDCSLREAIAVANTLSTNDTINFVIPTSDPGCSGGVCTITLSSSLGQLVINSASSSGSLTIINTSSTQRIEISGNNATRVFQVNSGANVT
;
A
#
# COMPACT_ATOMS: atom_id res chain seq x y z
N MET A 1 -40.02 -35.15 -44.64
CA MET A 1 -38.77 -35.68 -44.03
C MET A 1 -37.67 -35.38 -45.05
N LYS A 2 -36.71 -34.48 -44.85
CA LYS A 2 -36.03 -33.95 -43.67
C LYS A 2 -35.40 -32.61 -44.10
N ALA A 3 -35.50 -31.57 -43.27
CA ALA A 3 -34.97 -30.25 -43.59
C ALA A 3 -33.46 -30.23 -43.35
N ASP A 4 -32.69 -30.09 -44.43
CA ASP A 4 -31.35 -29.52 -44.39
C ASP A 4 -31.49 -28.00 -44.56
N ARG A 5 -30.93 -27.24 -43.62
CA ARG A 5 -30.20 -25.98 -43.87
C ARG A 5 -29.75 -25.39 -42.54
N LEU A 6 -28.47 -25.63 -42.26
CA LEU A 6 -27.63 -24.78 -41.42
C LEU A 6 -27.66 -23.35 -42.01
N GLY A 7 -28.63 -22.56 -41.55
CA GLY A 7 -28.76 -21.15 -41.89
C GLY A 7 -27.79 -20.35 -41.02
N ASN A 8 -26.72 -19.87 -41.65
CA ASN A 8 -25.82 -18.86 -41.14
C ASN A 8 -26.57 -17.83 -40.30
N VAL A 9 -26.26 -17.77 -39.01
CA VAL A 9 -26.64 -16.66 -38.13
C VAL A 9 -25.94 -15.42 -38.67
N LEU A 10 -26.66 -14.70 -39.55
CA LEU A 10 -26.31 -13.37 -40.04
C LEU A 10 -26.31 -12.43 -38.84
N LEU A 11 -25.15 -12.32 -38.19
CA LEU A 11 -24.83 -11.29 -37.22
C LEU A 11 -24.92 -9.92 -37.91
N SER A 12 -26.08 -9.27 -37.74
CA SER A 12 -26.27 -7.89 -38.16
C SER A 12 -25.28 -6.98 -37.43
N LYS A 13 -24.79 -5.93 -38.12
CA LYS A 13 -23.80 -4.97 -37.57
C LYS A 13 -24.24 -4.35 -36.24
N ALA A 14 -25.55 -4.26 -36.00
CA ALA A 14 -26.13 -3.83 -34.72
C ALA A 14 -25.92 -4.86 -33.59
N GLY A 15 -26.00 -6.17 -33.88
CA GLY A 15 -25.74 -7.23 -32.91
C GLY A 15 -24.27 -7.32 -32.48
N ARG A 16 -23.32 -6.98 -33.37
CA ARG A 16 -21.88 -6.89 -33.03
C ARG A 16 -21.55 -5.67 -32.18
N MET A 17 -22.33 -4.59 -32.26
CA MET A 17 -22.09 -3.37 -31.47
C MET A 17 -22.70 -3.47 -30.06
N ILE A 18 -23.85 -4.14 -29.94
CA ILE A 18 -24.51 -4.42 -28.65
C ILE A 18 -23.73 -5.47 -27.84
N LEU A 19 -23.14 -6.48 -28.49
CA LEU A 19 -22.30 -7.48 -27.81
C LEU A 19 -20.98 -6.90 -27.27
N LEU A 20 -20.48 -5.81 -27.87
CA LEU A 20 -19.28 -5.09 -27.38
C LEU A 20 -19.58 -4.11 -26.23
N LEU A 21 -20.84 -3.72 -26.02
CA LEU A 21 -21.23 -2.82 -24.92
C LEU A 21 -21.48 -3.58 -23.60
N VAL A 22 -21.82 -4.88 -23.65
CA VAL A 22 -22.18 -5.67 -22.47
C VAL A 22 -20.97 -6.34 -21.80
N ILE A 23 -19.84 -6.48 -22.49
CA ILE A 23 -18.59 -7.08 -21.95
C ILE A 23 -17.72 -6.04 -21.21
N SER A 24 -18.02 -4.75 -21.29
CA SER A 24 -17.21 -3.69 -20.66
C SER A 24 -17.65 -3.29 -19.26
N VAL A 25 -18.47 -4.09 -18.56
CA VAL A 25 -18.63 -3.93 -17.11
C VAL A 25 -17.34 -4.44 -16.46
N ALA A 26 -16.28 -3.65 -16.62
CA ALA A 26 -15.09 -3.72 -15.82
C ALA A 26 -15.56 -3.68 -14.37
N CYS A 27 -15.15 -4.68 -13.61
CA CYS A 27 -15.22 -4.66 -12.16
C CYS A 27 -14.45 -3.41 -11.71
N ALA A 28 -15.16 -2.29 -11.52
CA ALA A 28 -14.60 -1.10 -10.92
C ALA A 28 -14.36 -1.46 -9.46
N SER A 29 -13.17 -1.99 -9.17
CA SER A 29 -12.71 -2.20 -7.81
C SER A 29 -12.67 -0.81 -7.16
N ILE A 30 -13.55 -0.57 -6.19
CA ILE A 30 -13.53 0.67 -5.42
C ILE A 30 -12.29 0.59 -4.54
N ALA A 31 -11.20 1.21 -4.98
CA ALA A 31 -9.99 1.33 -4.19
C ALA A 31 -10.25 2.39 -3.11
N SER A 32 -10.25 1.99 -1.85
CA SER A 32 -10.46 2.87 -0.70
C SER A 32 -9.15 3.14 0.02
N ALA A 33 -8.94 4.39 0.45
CA ALA A 33 -7.85 4.77 1.34
C ALA A 33 -7.84 3.90 2.62
N ALA A 34 -6.70 3.32 2.96
CA ALA A 34 -6.50 2.51 4.15
C ALA A 34 -5.61 3.21 5.18
N THR A 35 -5.78 2.84 6.46
CA THR A 35 -4.84 3.20 7.53
C THR A 35 -4.07 1.96 7.97
N TYR A 36 -2.75 1.97 7.80
CA TYR A 36 -1.85 0.92 8.27
C TYR A 36 -1.27 1.29 9.63
N THR A 37 -1.62 0.51 10.65
CA THR A 37 -1.13 0.71 12.02
C THR A 37 0.15 -0.07 12.26
N VAL A 38 1.25 0.65 12.48
CA VAL A 38 2.55 0.13 12.88
C VAL A 38 2.54 -0.20 14.37
N THR A 39 2.97 -1.42 14.74
CA THR A 39 2.89 -1.94 16.11
C THR A 39 4.22 -2.31 16.73
N LYS A 40 5.33 -2.24 15.98
CA LYS A 40 6.67 -2.62 16.48
C LYS A 40 7.75 -1.69 15.98
N THR A 41 8.84 -1.57 16.74
CA THR A 41 10.02 -0.83 16.29
C THR A 41 10.97 -1.65 15.42
N ALA A 42 10.86 -2.97 15.45
CA ALA A 42 11.69 -3.86 14.64
C ALA A 42 11.48 -3.60 13.14
N ASP A 43 12.57 -3.34 12.41
CA ASP A 43 12.56 -3.19 10.96
C ASP A 43 12.59 -4.57 10.28
N THR A 44 11.43 -5.07 9.89
CA THR A 44 11.26 -6.37 9.23
C THR A 44 10.71 -6.20 7.80
N ASN A 45 10.79 -7.27 6.99
CA ASN A 45 10.31 -7.29 5.59
C ASN A 45 9.37 -8.48 5.35
N GLY A 46 8.47 -8.73 6.30
CA GLY A 46 7.45 -9.76 6.23
C GLY A 46 6.11 -9.24 5.72
N VAL A 47 5.03 -9.87 6.18
CA VAL A 47 3.65 -9.45 5.87
C VAL A 47 3.18 -8.48 6.96
N CYS A 48 2.67 -7.32 6.55
CA CYS A 48 1.98 -6.42 7.48
C CYS A 48 0.62 -7.01 7.85
N ASN A 49 0.40 -7.29 9.14
CA ASN A 49 -0.92 -7.46 9.73
C ASN A 49 -1.25 -6.19 10.55
N PRO A 50 -1.95 -5.21 9.97
CA PRO A 50 -2.11 -3.89 10.58
C PRO A 50 -2.72 -3.97 11.98
N GLY A 51 -2.10 -3.31 12.96
CA GLY A 51 -2.58 -3.30 14.35
C GLY A 51 -2.28 -4.57 15.14
N VAL A 52 -1.63 -5.57 14.54
CA VAL A 52 -1.18 -6.79 15.23
C VAL A 52 0.34 -6.93 15.10
N ASP A 53 0.84 -7.12 13.88
CA ASP A 53 2.26 -7.30 13.58
C ASP A 53 2.60 -6.58 12.28
N CYS A 54 3.05 -5.33 12.40
CA CYS A 54 3.41 -4.52 11.24
C CYS A 54 4.49 -3.51 11.63
N SER A 55 5.64 -3.58 10.96
CA SER A 55 6.70 -2.58 11.02
C SER A 55 6.42 -1.43 10.06
N LEU A 56 7.16 -0.32 10.21
CA LEU A 56 7.07 0.81 9.28
C LEU A 56 7.40 0.40 7.83
N ARG A 57 8.42 -0.44 7.64
CA ARG A 57 8.79 -0.93 6.29
C ARG A 57 7.69 -1.75 5.67
N GLU A 58 7.07 -2.64 6.43
CA GLU A 58 5.97 -3.47 5.94
C GLU A 58 4.75 -2.63 5.60
N ALA A 59 4.39 -1.63 6.41
CA ALA A 59 3.31 -0.71 6.12
C ALA A 59 3.55 0.09 4.82
N ILE A 60 4.77 0.63 4.65
CA ILE A 60 5.17 1.34 3.42
C ILE A 60 5.13 0.39 2.22
N ALA A 61 5.60 -0.85 2.38
CA ALA A 61 5.59 -1.84 1.30
C ALA A 61 4.17 -2.12 0.81
N VAL A 62 3.19 -2.26 1.72
CA VAL A 62 1.79 -2.44 1.34
C VAL A 62 1.25 -1.20 0.62
N ALA A 63 1.42 0.00 1.18
CA ALA A 63 0.94 1.25 0.55
C ALA A 63 1.53 1.44 -0.86
N ASN A 64 2.80 1.08 -1.05
CA ASN A 64 3.45 1.13 -2.36
C ASN A 64 2.82 0.23 -3.43
N THR A 65 2.01 -0.76 -3.06
CA THR A 65 1.34 -1.68 -4.00
C THR A 65 -0.05 -1.22 -4.45
N LEU A 66 -0.62 -0.21 -3.79
CA LEU A 66 -2.00 0.22 -4.00
C LEU A 66 -2.03 1.63 -4.56
N SER A 67 -2.90 1.90 -5.54
CA SER A 67 -3.05 3.24 -6.12
C SER A 67 -3.95 4.16 -5.29
N THR A 68 -4.00 3.97 -3.97
CA THR A 68 -4.88 4.67 -3.02
C THR A 68 -4.11 5.66 -2.17
N ASN A 69 -4.80 6.70 -1.68
CA ASN A 69 -4.18 7.66 -0.77
C ASN A 69 -4.21 7.11 0.65
N ASP A 70 -3.15 6.44 1.07
CA ASP A 70 -3.12 5.71 2.33
C ASP A 70 -2.47 6.51 3.46
N THR A 71 -2.78 6.11 4.70
CA THR A 71 -2.20 6.66 5.92
C THR A 71 -1.45 5.57 6.69
N ILE A 72 -0.30 5.90 7.24
CA ILE A 72 0.42 5.09 8.21
C ILE A 72 0.34 5.80 9.56
N ASN A 73 -0.10 5.07 10.60
CA ASN A 73 -0.12 5.55 11.98
C ASN A 73 0.66 4.61 12.91
N PHE A 74 1.07 5.11 14.07
CA PHE A 74 1.84 4.36 15.06
C PHE A 74 1.01 4.05 16.30
N VAL A 75 0.96 2.78 16.68
CA VAL A 75 0.45 2.28 17.96
C VAL A 75 1.43 1.23 18.48
N ILE A 76 2.66 1.67 18.74
CA ILE A 76 3.72 0.80 19.24
C ILE A 76 3.57 0.69 20.77
N PRO A 77 3.48 -0.51 21.35
CA PRO A 77 3.44 -0.69 22.80
C PRO A 77 4.67 -0.06 23.47
N THR A 78 4.49 0.59 24.61
CA THR A 78 5.63 1.18 25.37
C THR A 78 6.62 0.12 25.88
N SER A 79 6.21 -1.15 25.91
CA SER A 79 7.05 -2.30 26.23
C SER A 79 7.84 -2.85 25.04
N ASP A 80 7.65 -2.31 23.82
CA ASP A 80 8.45 -2.72 22.67
C ASP A 80 9.94 -2.39 22.91
N PRO A 81 10.89 -3.27 22.51
CA PRO A 81 12.31 -3.12 22.82
C PRO A 81 12.96 -1.79 22.36
N GLY A 82 12.44 -1.17 21.30
CA GLY A 82 12.93 0.12 20.82
C GLY A 82 12.29 1.32 21.51
N CYS A 83 11.40 1.10 22.48
CA CYS A 83 10.70 2.16 23.21
C CYS A 83 11.31 2.40 24.60
N SER A 84 11.70 3.64 24.89
CA SER A 84 12.18 4.08 26.20
C SER A 84 11.83 5.55 26.45
N GLY A 85 11.35 5.86 27.66
CA GLY A 85 11.07 7.25 28.06
C GLY A 85 10.03 7.97 27.18
N GLY A 86 9.07 7.26 26.60
CA GLY A 86 8.08 7.83 25.68
C GLY A 86 8.60 8.04 24.25
N VAL A 87 9.79 7.53 23.91
CA VAL A 87 10.34 7.57 22.56
C VAL A 87 10.45 6.16 22.02
N CYS A 88 9.90 5.90 20.85
CA CYS A 88 10.05 4.64 20.14
C CYS A 88 10.96 4.84 18.94
N THR A 89 12.13 4.21 18.97
CA THR A 89 13.16 4.33 17.93
C THR A 89 13.09 3.15 16.98
N ILE A 90 12.68 3.41 15.74
CA ILE A 90 12.73 2.46 14.63
C ILE A 90 14.12 2.55 14.01
N THR A 91 14.97 1.56 14.28
CA THR A 91 16.32 1.50 13.69
C THR A 91 16.29 0.65 12.44
N LEU A 92 16.60 1.24 11.29
CA LEU A 92 16.60 0.52 10.02
C LEU A 92 17.69 -0.57 10.00
N SER A 93 17.32 -1.74 9.52
CA SER A 93 18.26 -2.83 9.27
C SER A 93 19.13 -2.47 8.07
N SER A 94 20.45 -2.50 8.27
CA SER A 94 21.42 -2.21 7.20
C SER A 94 21.31 -3.18 6.02
N SER A 95 20.81 -4.40 6.25
CA SER A 95 20.57 -5.39 5.19
C SER A 95 19.30 -5.14 4.37
N LEU A 96 18.35 -4.36 4.90
CA LEU A 96 17.09 -4.02 4.21
C LEU A 96 17.15 -2.64 3.55
N GLY A 97 18.14 -1.82 3.92
CA GLY A 97 18.39 -0.51 3.32
C GLY A 97 17.38 0.56 3.73
N GLN A 98 17.23 1.58 2.89
CA GLN A 98 16.33 2.72 3.15
C GLN A 98 14.84 2.35 2.96
N LEU A 99 13.95 3.20 3.47
CA LEU A 99 12.51 3.11 3.24
C LEU A 99 12.17 3.78 1.90
N VAL A 100 11.60 3.04 0.95
CA VAL A 100 11.31 3.54 -0.40
C VAL A 100 9.85 3.96 -0.49
N ILE A 101 9.58 5.18 -0.94
CA ILE A 101 8.24 5.68 -1.26
C ILE A 101 8.12 5.79 -2.79
N ASN A 102 7.14 5.11 -3.37
CA ASN A 102 6.89 5.09 -4.81
C ASN A 102 6.17 6.35 -5.30
N SER A 103 6.15 6.52 -6.63
CA SER A 103 5.44 7.63 -7.27
C SER A 103 3.95 7.59 -6.94
N ALA A 104 3.36 8.77 -6.70
CA ALA A 104 1.94 8.85 -6.40
C ALA A 104 1.05 8.44 -7.58
N SER A 105 1.57 8.45 -8.81
CA SER A 105 0.84 7.95 -9.99
C SER A 105 0.64 6.43 -9.99
N SER A 106 1.52 5.67 -9.31
CA SER A 106 1.38 4.21 -9.17
C SER A 106 0.81 3.81 -7.82
N SER A 107 1.08 4.61 -6.78
CA SER A 107 0.90 4.20 -5.38
C SER A 107 0.05 5.17 -4.55
N GLY A 108 -0.55 6.19 -5.17
CA GLY A 108 -1.24 7.26 -4.46
C GLY A 108 -0.32 8.10 -3.56
N SER A 109 -0.90 9.10 -2.89
CA SER A 109 -0.17 9.88 -1.87
C SER A 109 -0.12 9.12 -0.55
N LEU A 110 0.99 9.24 0.18
CA LEU A 110 1.17 8.61 1.49
C LEU A 110 1.18 9.66 2.60
N THR A 111 0.43 9.43 3.67
CA THR A 111 0.56 10.21 4.91
C THR A 111 1.21 9.35 5.99
N ILE A 112 2.28 9.80 6.62
CA ILE A 112 2.90 9.13 7.78
C ILE A 112 2.71 10.03 8.99
N ILE A 113 1.81 9.64 9.88
CA ILE A 113 1.42 10.45 11.04
C ILE A 113 1.64 9.69 12.33
N ASN A 114 2.03 10.39 13.38
CA ASN A 114 1.95 9.89 14.75
C ASN A 114 0.84 10.63 15.48
N THR A 115 -0.29 9.97 15.72
CA THR A 115 -1.43 10.59 16.42
C THR A 115 -1.27 10.59 17.94
N SER A 116 -0.22 9.98 18.48
CA SER A 116 0.03 9.96 19.93
C SER A 116 0.54 11.31 20.43
N SER A 117 -0.01 11.77 21.56
CA SER A 117 0.45 12.99 22.25
C SER A 117 1.56 12.73 23.29
N THR A 118 1.83 11.47 23.62
CA THR A 118 2.77 11.07 24.68
C THR A 118 3.92 10.21 24.18
N GLN A 119 3.82 9.69 22.96
CA GLN A 119 4.84 8.89 22.31
C GLN A 119 5.46 9.71 21.17
N ARG A 120 6.79 9.80 21.13
CA ARG A 120 7.54 10.29 19.97
C ARG A 120 8.05 9.10 19.15
N ILE A 121 8.06 9.25 17.84
CA ILE A 121 8.64 8.28 16.91
C ILE A 121 9.96 8.84 16.40
N GLU A 122 11.04 8.09 16.56
CA GLU A 122 12.34 8.40 15.99
C GLU A 122 12.68 7.33 14.95
N ILE A 123 13.15 7.74 13.78
CA ILE A 123 13.56 6.81 12.72
C ILE A 123 15.05 6.97 12.52
N SER A 124 15.81 5.96 12.94
CA SER A 124 17.26 5.93 12.83
C SER A 124 17.66 5.18 11.56
N GLY A 125 18.47 5.81 10.71
CA GLY A 125 19.07 5.16 9.56
C GLY A 125 20.16 4.14 9.91
N ASN A 126 20.46 3.92 11.20
CA ASN A 126 21.52 3.01 11.65
C ASN A 126 22.88 3.32 10.98
N ASN A 127 23.27 4.60 10.99
CA ASN A 127 24.45 5.14 10.30
C ASN A 127 24.37 5.16 8.75
N ALA A 128 23.22 4.84 8.16
CA ALA A 128 23.02 5.03 6.72
C ALA A 128 22.97 6.52 6.36
N THR A 129 23.43 6.84 5.15
CA THR A 129 23.37 8.20 4.59
C THR A 129 21.95 8.65 4.24
N ARG A 130 20.98 7.73 4.20
CA ARG A 130 19.59 8.00 3.82
C ARG A 130 18.62 7.11 4.59
N VAL A 131 17.60 7.72 5.18
CA VAL A 131 16.48 7.01 5.83
C VAL A 131 15.35 6.74 4.83
N PHE A 132 14.90 7.78 4.13
CA PHE A 132 13.84 7.70 3.11
C PHE A 132 14.39 7.94 1.72
N GLN A 133 14.07 7.06 0.77
CA GLN A 133 14.12 7.37 -0.65
C GLN A 133 12.72 7.71 -1.14
N VAL A 134 12.52 8.98 -1.43
CA VAL A 134 11.30 9.49 -2.04
C VAL A 134 11.52 9.53 -3.55
N ASN A 135 10.90 8.60 -4.29
CA ASN A 135 11.08 8.51 -5.74
C ASN A 135 10.46 9.72 -6.46
N SER A 136 10.89 9.97 -7.70
CA SER A 136 10.34 11.06 -8.51
C SER A 136 8.82 10.94 -8.63
N GLY A 137 8.11 12.02 -8.33
CA GLY A 137 6.64 12.06 -8.35
C GLY A 137 5.95 11.42 -7.15
N ALA A 138 6.69 10.93 -6.15
CA ALA A 138 6.12 10.54 -4.87
C ALA A 138 5.56 11.76 -4.14
N ASN A 139 4.49 11.55 -3.37
CA ASN A 139 3.92 12.55 -2.48
C ASN A 139 3.77 11.92 -1.10
N VAL A 140 4.61 12.37 -0.16
CA VAL A 140 4.59 11.92 1.24
C VAL A 140 4.48 13.14 2.15
N THR A 141 3.62 13.06 3.15
CA THR A 141 3.45 14.07 4.21
C THR A 141 3.68 13.44 5.57
#